data_AF-A0A382GG20-F1
#
_entry.id   AF-A0A382GG20-F1
#
_cell.length_a   1.000
_cell.length_b   1.000
_cell.length_c   1.000
_cell.angle_alpha   90.00
_cell.angle_beta   90.00
_cell.angle_gamma   90.00
#
_symmetry.space_group_name_H-M   'P 1'
#
loop_
_entity.id
_entity.type
_entity.pdbx_description
1 polymer ?
#
loop_
_entity_poly.entity_id
_entity_poly.type
_entity_poly.pdbx_seq_one_letter_code
_entity_poly.pdbx_strand_id
1 'polypeptide(L)'
;EIRINPGGELNFINTTVSTMDYSFGNNSNDTIISPYTLVSDAGNLSIYDSTIYYGMIWLGGGNADISGLALDGFSMLNYGIFSEDTNLKLSGVSIRNYTLGLRSIGSNPDMESIFYYNCSTRMTQEWWVTFSALEESTNLPIVGFEVRQWDGERMVGSWNWAKQYEINNTGQIIDHQSRFTFYLNLGFGYVERSWEGYIDNNIAITENFNLNHTNINFESGTIFVDGTLYVIGEKAPKFSEINLSVSIVNPTDINFNNLNLDLLINAQSGYTRTSISLSSNGSETFNVTWTASKEGPLSFAVQSVIMDYSDNSTEDYIITLNRFIEVESGDSFTKSEGSWTALLAIFVLMSLCSYIIYTGMEDESEIVDSESSDEDVEGDEDLREIAIPQIDEEKEN
;
A
#
# COMPACT_ATOMS: atom_id res chain seq x y z
N GLU A 1 37.50 11.62 19.28
CA GLU A 1 37.04 10.36 19.88
C GLU A 1 38.17 9.78 20.74
N ILE A 2 37.83 9.19 21.88
CA ILE A 2 38.72 8.33 22.69
C ILE A 2 38.13 6.94 22.60
N ARG A 3 38.87 5.94 22.09
CA ARG A 3 38.35 4.59 21.86
C ARG A 3 39.10 3.54 22.68
N ILE A 4 38.33 2.67 23.33
CA ILE A 4 38.78 1.46 23.99
C ILE A 4 38.43 0.31 23.04
N ASN A 5 39.46 -0.37 22.54
CA ASN A 5 39.30 -1.50 21.63
C ASN A 5 38.94 -2.78 22.41
N PRO A 6 38.49 -3.85 21.71
CA PRO A 6 38.16 -5.12 22.35
C PRO A 6 39.27 -5.65 23.24
N GLY A 7 38.93 -6.01 24.48
CA GLY A 7 39.88 -6.47 25.50
C GLY A 7 40.77 -5.37 26.11
N GLY A 8 40.63 -4.12 25.67
CA GLY A 8 41.25 -2.96 26.29
C GLY A 8 40.52 -2.51 27.55
N GLU A 9 41.20 -1.72 28.37
CA GLU A 9 40.67 -1.17 29.61
C GLU A 9 41.04 0.31 29.75
N LEU A 10 40.08 1.12 30.21
CA LEU A 10 40.32 2.50 30.58
C LEU A 10 39.63 2.81 31.91
N ASN A 11 40.39 3.44 32.81
CA ASN A 11 39.90 3.82 34.13
C ASN A 11 40.06 5.33 34.33
N PHE A 12 38.95 6.02 34.58
CA PHE A 12 38.94 7.39 35.09
C PHE A 12 38.64 7.36 36.58
N ILE A 13 39.55 7.87 37.40
CA ILE A 13 39.41 7.90 38.86
C ILE A 13 39.71 9.31 39.32
N ASN A 14 38.75 9.97 39.96
CA ASN A 14 38.88 11.35 40.44
C ASN A 14 39.43 12.29 39.35
N THR A 15 38.84 12.20 38.15
CA THR A 15 39.35 12.83 36.93
C THR A 15 38.32 13.80 36.36
N THR A 16 38.78 14.94 35.84
CA THR A 16 37.97 15.82 34.99
C THR A 16 38.42 15.70 33.55
N VAL A 17 37.51 15.32 32.65
CA VAL A 17 37.74 15.25 31.20
C VAL A 17 36.95 16.36 30.53
N SER A 18 37.62 17.18 29.73
CA SER A 18 37.01 18.26 28.96
C SER A 18 37.73 18.43 27.63
N THR A 19 37.05 19.06 26.68
CA THR A 19 37.66 19.62 25.48
C THR A 19 38.09 21.06 25.73
N MET A 20 38.90 21.62 24.83
CA MET A 20 39.35 23.01 24.89
C MET A 20 38.69 23.86 23.80
N ASP A 21 38.46 25.12 24.11
CA ASP A 21 37.96 26.12 23.17
C ASP A 21 38.97 26.35 22.05
N TYR A 22 38.49 26.36 20.80
CA TYR A 22 39.29 26.80 19.66
C TYR A 22 38.78 28.14 19.14
N SER A 23 39.64 29.17 19.20
CA SER A 23 39.37 30.49 18.63
C SER A 23 39.97 30.58 17.21
N PHE A 24 39.14 30.89 16.22
CA PHE A 24 39.62 31.20 14.87
C PHE A 24 40.06 32.66 14.78
N GLY A 25 41.33 32.91 15.11
CA GLY A 25 42.00 34.19 14.86
C GLY A 25 41.57 35.33 15.79
N ASN A 26 42.45 36.33 15.92
CA ASN A 26 42.41 37.37 16.94
C ASN A 26 41.14 38.25 17.03
N ASN A 27 40.13 38.09 16.15
CA ASN A 27 38.97 38.99 16.06
C ASN A 27 37.60 38.30 15.91
N SER A 28 37.48 36.98 16.12
CA SER A 28 36.15 36.33 16.17
C SER A 28 35.75 36.04 17.62
N ASN A 29 34.55 36.48 18.02
CA ASN A 29 33.93 36.10 19.30
C ASN A 29 33.31 34.69 19.26
N ASP A 30 33.44 33.99 18.12
CA ASP A 30 32.87 32.67 17.92
C ASP A 30 33.81 31.63 18.54
N THR A 31 33.46 31.22 19.76
CA THR A 31 34.16 30.14 20.46
C THR A 31 33.57 28.82 19.96
N ILE A 32 34.36 28.04 19.21
CA ILE A 32 33.91 26.72 18.74
C ILE A 32 34.43 25.68 19.72
N ILE A 33 33.50 25.02 20.42
CA ILE A 33 33.76 23.87 21.28
C ILE A 33 33.55 22.61 20.46
N SER A 34 34.58 21.79 20.32
CA SER A 34 34.48 20.50 19.63
C SER A 34 34.12 19.40 20.62
N PRO A 35 32.89 18.84 20.56
CA PRO A 35 32.51 17.73 21.43
C PRO A 35 33.34 16.48 21.11
N TYR A 36 33.41 15.55 22.04
CA TYR A 36 34.06 14.26 21.85
C TYR A 36 33.19 13.09 22.30
N THR A 37 33.48 11.91 21.78
CA THR A 37 32.86 10.66 22.23
C THR A 37 33.93 9.80 22.88
N LEU A 38 33.62 9.29 24.07
CA LEU A 38 34.30 8.16 24.68
C LEU A 38 33.60 6.88 24.21
N VAL A 39 34.33 6.04 23.48
CA VAL A 39 33.79 4.81 22.90
C VAL A 39 34.45 3.61 23.56
N SER A 40 33.64 2.70 24.11
CA SER A 40 34.07 1.36 24.48
C SER A 40 33.45 0.36 23.53
N ASP A 41 34.27 -0.39 22.81
CA ASP A 41 33.85 -1.41 21.84
C ASP A 41 34.39 -2.77 22.30
N ALA A 42 33.51 -3.55 22.94
CA ALA A 42 33.82 -4.79 23.64
C ALA A 42 35.00 -4.68 24.64
N GLY A 43 35.21 -3.47 25.19
CA GLY A 43 36.22 -3.14 26.18
C GLY A 43 35.67 -3.07 27.60
N ASN A 44 36.55 -2.72 28.54
CA ASN A 44 36.18 -2.43 29.92
C ASN A 44 36.39 -0.94 30.23
N LEU A 45 35.34 -0.26 30.64
CA LEU A 45 35.39 1.13 31.08
C LEU A 45 35.04 1.21 32.57
N SER A 46 35.90 1.83 33.36
CA SER A 46 35.52 2.20 34.73
C SER A 46 35.65 3.71 34.94
N ILE A 47 34.64 4.31 35.57
CA ILE A 47 34.63 5.73 35.91
C ILE A 47 34.23 5.88 37.37
N TYR A 48 35.09 6.48 38.18
CA TYR A 48 34.88 6.71 39.60
C TYR A 48 35.10 8.17 39.96
N ASP A 49 34.10 8.79 40.60
CA ASP A 49 34.16 10.14 41.17
C ASP A 49 34.70 11.19 40.19
N SER A 50 34.22 11.16 38.95
CA SER A 50 34.80 11.91 37.84
C SER A 50 33.78 12.86 37.21
N THR A 51 34.29 13.84 36.47
CA THR A 51 33.46 14.80 35.74
C THR A 51 33.83 14.80 34.26
N ILE A 52 32.83 14.73 33.39
CA ILE A 52 32.99 14.74 31.93
C ILE A 52 32.18 15.90 31.37
N TYR A 53 32.87 16.84 30.73
CA TYR A 53 32.27 17.99 30.04
C TYR A 53 32.38 17.83 28.54
N TYR A 54 31.35 18.27 27.82
CA TYR A 54 31.31 18.30 26.35
C TYR A 54 31.60 16.94 25.71
N GLY A 55 31.26 15.86 26.42
CA GLY A 55 31.51 14.48 26.00
C GLY A 55 30.21 13.68 25.83
N MET A 56 30.25 12.61 25.05
CA MET A 56 29.26 11.53 25.06
C MET A 56 29.95 10.22 25.40
N ILE A 57 29.22 9.28 25.99
CA ILE A 57 29.72 7.93 26.25
C ILE A 57 28.96 6.96 25.34
N TRP A 58 29.68 6.22 24.51
CA TRP A 58 29.15 5.14 23.67
C TRP A 58 29.76 3.83 24.15
N LEU A 59 28.91 2.89 24.53
CA LEU A 59 29.30 1.55 24.97
C LEU A 59 28.64 0.55 24.04
N GLY A 60 29.46 -0.29 23.39
CA GLY A 60 29.01 -1.41 22.56
C GLY A 60 29.66 -2.69 23.06
N GLY A 61 28.89 -3.62 23.62
CA GLY A 61 29.43 -4.81 24.27
C GLY A 61 30.31 -4.54 25.50
N GLY A 62 30.90 -5.61 26.04
CA GLY A 62 31.87 -5.51 27.14
C GLY A 62 31.23 -5.11 28.48
N ASN A 63 32.01 -4.43 29.34
CA ASN A 63 31.58 -4.02 30.68
C ASN A 63 31.85 -2.54 30.92
N ALA A 64 30.92 -1.87 31.60
CA ALA A 64 31.12 -0.52 32.07
C ALA A 64 30.63 -0.38 33.52
N ASP A 65 31.51 0.09 34.41
CA ASP A 65 31.18 0.39 35.80
C ASP A 65 31.42 1.88 36.08
N ILE A 66 30.34 2.63 36.24
CA ILE A 66 30.37 4.09 36.33
C ILE A 66 29.70 4.50 37.65
N SER A 67 30.52 5.00 38.57
CA SER A 67 30.09 5.44 39.90
C SER A 67 30.52 6.88 40.18
N GLY A 68 29.60 7.72 40.66
CA GLY A 68 29.91 9.11 41.02
C GLY A 68 30.27 10.02 39.83
N LEU A 69 29.67 9.80 38.65
CA LEU A 69 29.94 10.60 37.45
C LEU A 69 29.02 11.83 37.35
N ALA A 70 29.62 13.01 37.12
CA ALA A 70 28.92 14.18 36.60
C ALA A 70 29.18 14.34 35.10
N LEU A 71 28.16 14.09 34.27
CA LEU A 71 28.23 14.18 32.81
C LEU A 71 27.40 15.38 32.32
N ASP A 72 28.04 16.34 31.66
CA ASP A 72 27.37 17.54 31.14
C ASP A 72 27.69 17.78 29.66
N GLY A 73 26.64 17.74 28.83
CA GLY A 73 26.74 17.90 27.38
C GLY A 73 26.73 19.35 26.92
N PHE A 74 26.38 20.32 27.77
CA PHE A 74 26.19 21.73 27.38
C PHE A 74 25.28 21.90 26.15
N SER A 75 24.13 21.20 26.14
CA SER A 75 23.07 21.24 25.12
C SER A 75 23.38 20.48 23.84
N MET A 76 24.01 19.30 23.98
CA MET A 76 24.22 18.39 22.85
C MET A 76 22.89 17.83 22.33
N LEU A 77 22.72 17.87 21.01
CA LEU A 77 21.59 17.28 20.29
C LEU A 77 21.77 15.77 20.08
N ASN A 78 22.00 15.01 21.15
CA ASN A 78 22.10 13.54 21.10
C ASN A 78 21.91 12.90 22.49
N TYR A 79 22.51 11.74 22.74
CA TYR A 79 22.53 11.05 24.02
C TYR A 79 23.71 11.44 24.93
N GLY A 80 23.53 11.34 26.24
CA GLY A 80 24.62 11.40 27.20
C GLY A 80 25.40 10.08 27.24
N ILE A 81 24.68 9.00 27.53
CA ILE A 81 25.22 7.63 27.52
C ILE A 81 24.39 6.80 26.55
N PHE A 82 25.05 6.14 25.60
CA PHE A 82 24.51 5.10 24.74
C PHE A 82 25.13 3.76 25.12
N SER A 83 24.29 2.75 25.31
CA SER A 83 24.68 1.40 25.72
C SER A 83 24.02 0.37 24.82
N GLU A 84 24.81 -0.38 24.09
CA GLU A 84 24.38 -1.44 23.19
C GLU A 84 25.01 -2.75 23.68
N ASP A 85 24.20 -3.73 24.07
CA ASP A 85 24.65 -5.05 24.55
C ASP A 85 25.76 -5.02 25.62
N THR A 86 25.81 -3.94 26.41
CA THR A 86 26.85 -3.72 27.41
C THR A 86 26.34 -4.11 28.79
N ASN A 87 27.18 -4.79 29.57
CA ASN A 87 26.97 -4.94 31.00
C ASN A 87 27.28 -3.61 31.71
N LEU A 88 26.29 -2.73 31.76
CA LEU A 88 26.39 -1.37 32.29
C LEU A 88 25.89 -1.30 33.73
N LYS A 89 26.77 -0.86 34.63
CA LYS A 89 26.45 -0.50 36.02
C LYS A 89 26.61 0.99 36.23
N LEU A 90 25.60 1.62 36.81
CA LEU A 90 25.56 3.04 37.08
C LEU A 90 25.16 3.28 38.54
N SER A 91 26.00 4.00 39.30
CA SER A 91 25.65 4.41 40.67
C SER A 91 25.98 5.88 40.92
N GLY A 92 25.00 6.68 41.37
CA GLY A 92 25.23 8.08 41.72
C GLY A 92 25.64 8.95 40.52
N VAL A 93 25.07 8.69 39.35
CA VAL A 93 25.42 9.39 38.09
C VAL A 93 24.46 10.55 37.82
N SER A 94 24.99 11.72 37.47
CA SER A 94 24.24 12.91 37.09
C SER A 94 24.48 13.25 35.62
N ILE A 95 23.46 13.13 34.78
CA ILE A 95 23.50 13.41 33.33
C ILE A 95 22.75 14.70 33.03
N ARG A 96 23.38 15.65 32.33
CA ARG A 96 22.82 17.00 32.13
C ARG A 96 22.96 17.52 30.70
N ASN A 97 21.95 18.26 30.26
CA ASN A 97 21.97 19.03 29.00
C ASN A 97 22.19 18.18 27.73
N TYR A 98 21.43 17.09 27.60
CA TYR A 98 21.35 16.22 26.41
C TYR A 98 19.91 16.07 25.95
N THR A 99 19.67 15.86 24.65
CA THR A 99 18.32 15.48 24.18
C THR A 99 17.84 14.18 24.84
N LEU A 100 18.71 13.16 24.92
CA LEU A 100 18.44 11.89 25.57
C LEU A 100 19.48 11.64 26.68
N GLY A 101 19.08 11.40 27.91
CA GLY A 101 20.04 11.17 28.99
C GLY A 101 20.80 9.84 28.81
N LEU A 102 20.05 8.74 28.84
CA LEU A 102 20.55 7.37 28.70
C LEU A 102 19.75 6.62 27.63
N ARG A 103 20.42 6.00 26.66
CA ARG A 103 19.80 5.08 25.72
C ARG A 103 20.40 3.70 25.91
N SER A 104 19.58 2.68 26.17
CA SER A 104 20.06 1.30 26.27
C SER A 104 19.34 0.40 25.28
N ILE A 105 20.10 -0.42 24.56
CA ILE A 105 19.63 -1.42 23.61
C ILE A 105 20.18 -2.79 24.00
N GLY A 106 19.31 -3.79 24.00
CA GLY A 106 19.70 -5.20 24.04
C GLY A 106 20.13 -5.74 25.40
N SER A 107 20.44 -4.86 26.36
CA SER A 107 20.68 -5.20 27.75
C SER A 107 20.13 -4.12 28.68
N ASN A 108 19.62 -4.56 29.83
CA ASN A 108 19.15 -3.66 30.88
C ASN A 108 20.36 -3.18 31.70
N PRO A 109 20.52 -1.86 31.91
CA PRO A 109 21.54 -1.34 32.81
C PRO A 109 21.14 -1.57 34.28
N ASP A 110 22.11 -1.89 35.12
CA ASP A 110 21.96 -1.91 36.58
C ASP A 110 22.17 -0.49 37.09
N MET A 111 21.13 0.11 37.66
CA MET A 111 21.09 1.55 37.95
C MET A 111 20.67 1.84 39.39
N GLU A 112 21.47 2.64 40.06
CA GLU A 112 21.20 3.16 41.39
C GLU A 112 21.42 4.68 41.42
N SER A 113 20.46 5.45 41.93
CA SER A 113 20.62 6.90 42.15
C SER A 113 21.07 7.67 40.90
N ILE A 114 20.31 7.57 39.80
CA ILE A 114 20.58 8.30 38.55
C ILE A 114 19.77 9.58 38.51
N PHE A 115 20.43 10.69 38.15
CA PHE A 115 19.83 12.01 38.12
C PHE A 115 19.94 12.63 36.73
N TYR A 116 18.83 13.09 36.18
CA TYR A 116 18.76 13.74 34.88
C TYR A 116 18.36 15.19 35.02
N TYR A 117 19.09 16.09 34.35
CA TYR A 117 18.81 17.53 34.39
C TYR A 117 18.80 18.11 32.98
N ASN A 118 17.74 18.85 32.65
CA ASN A 118 17.61 19.48 31.33
C ASN A 118 17.79 18.48 30.17
N CYS A 119 17.14 17.31 30.28
CA CYS A 119 17.02 16.34 29.20
C CYS A 119 15.59 16.31 28.67
N SER A 120 15.42 16.25 27.34
CA SER A 120 14.09 16.11 26.72
C SER A 120 13.48 14.74 27.01
N THR A 121 14.31 13.70 26.92
CA THR A 121 14.01 12.34 27.37
C THR A 121 15.10 11.90 28.34
N ARG A 122 14.73 11.38 29.50
CA ARG A 122 15.70 10.93 30.50
C ARG A 122 16.32 9.61 30.07
N MET A 123 15.49 8.64 29.70
CA MET A 123 15.96 7.31 29.35
C MET A 123 15.09 6.64 28.30
N THR A 124 15.69 5.78 27.45
CA THR A 124 14.97 4.75 26.70
C THR A 124 15.56 3.38 26.96
N GLN A 125 14.70 2.36 27.05
CA GLN A 125 15.08 0.95 27.00
C GLN A 125 14.54 0.34 25.72
N GLU A 126 15.43 -0.33 24.98
CA GLU A 126 15.19 -0.89 23.66
C GLU A 126 15.76 -2.31 23.58
N TRP A 127 15.26 -3.12 22.66
CA TRP A 127 15.63 -4.53 22.53
C TRP A 127 15.82 -4.92 21.08
N TRP A 128 16.74 -5.85 20.84
CA TRP A 128 16.93 -6.43 19.52
C TRP A 128 15.76 -7.32 19.13
N VAL A 129 15.39 -7.22 17.86
CA VAL A 129 14.36 -8.00 17.22
C VAL A 129 14.97 -8.66 15.99
N THR A 130 15.03 -9.98 16.02
CA THR A 130 15.43 -10.77 14.85
C THR A 130 14.20 -11.31 14.16
N PHE A 131 14.15 -11.19 12.85
CA PHE A 131 13.02 -11.63 12.05
C PHE A 131 13.39 -12.86 11.23
N SER A 132 12.49 -13.83 11.17
CA SER A 132 12.65 -15.03 10.34
C SER A 132 11.33 -15.34 9.65
N ALA A 133 11.38 -15.49 8.33
CA ALA A 133 10.26 -15.92 7.53
C ALA A 133 10.55 -17.33 7.01
N LEU A 134 9.63 -18.26 7.26
CA LEU A 134 9.77 -19.67 6.88
C LEU A 134 8.62 -20.09 5.98
N GLU A 135 8.92 -20.92 4.98
CA GLU A 135 7.89 -21.56 4.15
C GLU A 135 7.23 -22.69 4.94
N GLU A 136 5.91 -22.63 5.14
CA GLU A 136 5.16 -23.52 6.03
C GLU A 136 5.34 -25.00 5.68
N SER A 137 5.41 -25.31 4.38
CA SER A 137 5.51 -26.69 3.89
C SER A 137 6.89 -27.33 4.08
N THR A 138 7.96 -26.52 4.12
CA THR A 138 9.35 -27.02 4.13
C THR A 138 10.15 -26.58 5.36
N ASN A 139 9.65 -25.59 6.12
CA ASN A 139 10.37 -24.84 7.15
C ASN A 139 11.69 -24.22 6.66
N LEU A 140 11.85 -24.02 5.35
CA LEU A 140 13.03 -23.37 4.80
C LEU A 140 12.89 -21.84 4.87
N PRO A 141 13.98 -21.10 5.10
CA PRO A 141 13.95 -19.64 5.09
C PRO A 141 13.51 -19.07 3.75
N ILE A 142 12.59 -18.10 3.80
CA ILE A 142 12.20 -17.29 2.64
C ILE A 142 13.04 -16.02 2.62
N VAL A 143 13.66 -15.74 1.48
CA VAL A 143 14.51 -14.56 1.27
C VAL A 143 13.70 -13.44 0.59
N GLY A 144 14.05 -12.19 0.86
CA GLY A 144 13.47 -11.02 0.17
C GLY A 144 12.38 -10.30 0.95
N PHE A 145 12.01 -10.79 2.13
CA PHE A 145 11.11 -10.05 3.02
C PHE A 145 11.74 -8.73 3.46
N GLU A 146 10.97 -7.66 3.30
CA GLU A 146 11.20 -6.38 3.93
C GLU A 146 10.41 -6.32 5.23
N VAL A 147 11.10 -6.07 6.34
CA VAL A 147 10.46 -5.82 7.63
C VAL A 147 10.40 -4.32 7.85
N ARG A 148 9.17 -3.79 7.96
CA ARG A 148 8.90 -2.38 8.18
C ARG A 148 8.42 -2.17 9.60
N GLN A 149 8.99 -1.21 10.31
CA GLN A 149 8.56 -0.78 11.63
C GLN A 149 7.72 0.49 11.51
N TRP A 150 6.67 0.58 12.33
CA TRP A 150 5.69 1.67 12.28
C TRP A 150 5.53 2.37 13.63
N ASP A 151 5.31 3.69 13.56
CA ASP A 151 4.86 4.53 14.66
C ASP A 151 3.54 5.20 14.23
N GLY A 152 2.42 4.67 14.75
CA GLY A 152 1.10 4.95 14.20
C GLY A 152 1.01 4.55 12.73
N GLU A 153 0.69 5.52 11.86
CA GLU A 153 0.61 5.32 10.40
C GLU A 153 1.92 5.66 9.67
N ARG A 154 2.96 6.07 10.42
CA ARG A 154 4.24 6.49 9.85
C ARG A 154 5.23 5.32 9.89
N MET A 155 5.76 4.94 8.74
CA MET A 155 6.90 4.03 8.67
C MET A 155 8.16 4.74 9.21
N VAL A 156 8.80 4.14 10.21
CA VAL A 156 9.97 4.70 10.90
C VAL A 156 11.30 4.07 10.45
N GLY A 157 11.24 2.92 9.78
CA GLY A 157 12.39 2.28 9.14
C GLY A 157 12.29 0.76 9.12
N SER A 158 13.40 0.11 8.82
CA SER A 158 13.57 -1.35 8.80
C SER A 158 14.56 -1.82 9.87
N TRP A 159 14.47 -1.21 11.05
CA TRP A 159 15.40 -1.45 12.16
C TRP A 159 15.14 -2.81 12.81
N ASN A 160 16.22 -3.44 13.28
CA ASN A 160 16.21 -4.69 14.01
C ASN A 160 16.09 -4.48 15.53
N TRP A 161 15.48 -3.38 15.99
CA TRP A 161 15.26 -3.11 17.41
C TRP A 161 13.95 -2.35 17.64
N ALA A 162 13.45 -2.43 18.87
CA ALA A 162 12.22 -1.78 19.27
C ALA A 162 12.31 -1.22 20.70
N LYS A 163 11.62 -0.11 20.95
CA LYS A 163 11.55 0.53 22.26
C LYS A 163 10.55 -0.21 23.14
N GLN A 164 10.96 -0.57 24.36
CA GLN A 164 10.09 -1.08 25.41
C GLN A 164 9.39 0.08 26.13
N TYR A 165 10.20 1.00 26.67
CA TYR A 165 9.70 2.16 27.40
C TYR A 165 10.64 3.35 27.26
N GLU A 166 10.11 4.54 27.57
CA GLU A 166 10.91 5.73 27.83
C GLU A 166 10.52 6.40 29.14
N ILE A 167 11.49 7.10 29.74
CA ILE A 167 11.27 8.00 30.85
C ILE A 167 11.37 9.41 30.30
N ASN A 168 10.26 10.14 30.26
CA ASN A 168 10.22 11.50 29.72
C ASN A 168 10.92 12.51 30.66
N ASN A 169 10.98 13.79 30.24
CA ASN A 169 11.59 14.86 31.04
C ASN A 169 10.98 15.06 32.44
N THR A 170 9.71 14.70 32.67
CA THR A 170 9.05 14.81 33.99
C THR A 170 9.34 13.61 34.89
N GLY A 171 9.88 12.52 34.33
CA GLY A 171 10.15 11.28 35.07
C GLY A 171 9.03 10.25 34.98
N GLN A 172 8.01 10.49 34.13
CA GLN A 172 6.96 9.52 33.87
C GLN A 172 7.49 8.44 32.92
N ILE A 173 7.16 7.18 33.24
CA ILE A 173 7.41 6.02 32.39
C ILE A 173 6.28 5.93 31.35
N ILE A 174 6.66 5.77 30.08
CA ILE A 174 5.77 5.58 28.95
C ILE A 174 6.18 4.28 28.27
N ASP A 175 5.31 3.28 28.33
CA ASP A 175 5.50 2.00 27.64
C ASP A 175 5.13 2.12 26.17
N HIS A 176 5.83 1.38 25.32
CA HIS A 176 5.67 1.38 23.88
C HIS A 176 5.28 -0.01 23.37
N GLN A 177 4.30 -0.01 22.47
CA GLN A 177 3.93 -1.18 21.69
C GLN A 177 4.59 -1.05 20.31
N SER A 178 5.19 -2.15 19.84
CA SER A 178 5.86 -2.19 18.56
C SER A 178 4.94 -2.76 17.50
N ARG A 179 4.97 -2.16 16.30
CA ARG A 179 4.22 -2.61 15.14
C ARG A 179 5.19 -2.86 13.99
N PHE A 180 5.14 -4.07 13.45
CA PHE A 180 5.94 -4.48 12.29
C PHE A 180 5.04 -4.99 11.18
N THR A 181 5.49 -4.84 9.94
CA THR A 181 4.90 -5.47 8.78
C THR A 181 5.96 -6.26 8.04
N PHE A 182 5.68 -7.52 7.78
CA PHE A 182 6.44 -8.39 6.90
C PHE A 182 5.87 -8.23 5.49
N TYR A 183 6.68 -7.75 4.56
CA TYR A 183 6.27 -7.52 3.19
C TYR A 183 7.18 -8.26 2.22
N LEU A 184 6.62 -9.02 1.29
CA LEU A 184 7.36 -9.67 0.20
C LEU A 184 6.64 -9.40 -1.11
N ASN A 185 7.35 -8.85 -2.08
CA ASN A 185 6.84 -8.69 -3.44
C ASN A 185 7.32 -9.86 -4.31
N LEU A 186 6.37 -10.62 -4.88
CA LEU A 186 6.64 -11.76 -5.75
C LEU A 186 6.55 -11.40 -7.24
N GLY A 187 6.24 -10.15 -7.58
CA GLY A 187 6.07 -9.67 -8.96
C GLY A 187 4.69 -9.95 -9.55
N PHE A 188 4.09 -11.11 -9.25
CA PHE A 188 2.72 -11.47 -9.62
C PHE A 188 1.70 -11.30 -8.48
N GLY A 189 2.19 -11.12 -7.26
CA GLY A 189 1.42 -10.93 -6.04
C GLY A 189 2.34 -10.42 -4.94
N TYR A 190 1.79 -10.21 -3.74
CA TYR A 190 2.56 -9.78 -2.58
C TYR A 190 2.06 -10.44 -1.31
N VAL A 191 2.96 -10.65 -0.37
CA VAL A 191 2.65 -11.11 0.98
C VAL A 191 2.73 -9.91 1.89
N GLU A 192 1.73 -9.76 2.76
CA GLU A 192 1.75 -8.74 3.80
C GLU A 192 1.17 -9.32 5.08
N ARG A 193 1.94 -9.28 6.16
CA ARG A 193 1.49 -9.70 7.49
C ARG A 193 1.91 -8.67 8.53
N SER A 194 0.95 -8.24 9.32
CA SER A 194 1.20 -7.32 10.44
C SER A 194 1.45 -8.09 11.73
N TRP A 195 2.40 -7.61 12.51
CA TRP A 195 2.68 -8.04 13.87
C TRP A 195 2.60 -6.84 14.79
N GLU A 196 1.99 -7.02 15.96
CA GLU A 196 1.88 -5.97 16.96
C GLU A 196 2.00 -6.58 18.36
N GLY A 197 2.83 -5.97 19.21
CA GLY A 197 3.09 -6.50 20.55
C GLY A 197 4.06 -5.67 21.37
N TYR A 198 4.12 -5.99 22.66
CA TYR A 198 5.11 -5.44 23.58
C TYR A 198 6.42 -6.24 23.47
N ILE A 199 7.55 -5.54 23.53
CA ILE A 199 8.89 -6.13 23.49
C ILE A 199 9.61 -5.73 24.77
N ASP A 200 9.84 -6.71 25.63
CA ASP A 200 10.45 -6.55 26.96
C ASP A 200 11.80 -7.26 27.11
N ASN A 201 12.27 -7.92 26.04
CA ASN A 201 13.58 -8.54 25.95
C ASN A 201 14.01 -8.71 24.49
N ASN A 202 15.27 -9.10 24.25
CA ASN A 202 15.72 -9.55 22.93
C ASN A 202 14.84 -10.72 22.47
N ILE A 203 14.27 -10.60 21.27
CA ILE A 203 13.29 -11.56 20.75
C ILE A 203 13.57 -11.93 19.30
N ALA A 204 13.24 -13.18 18.96
CA ALA A 204 13.14 -13.63 17.58
C ALA A 204 11.66 -13.78 17.20
N ILE A 205 11.20 -13.01 16.23
CA ILE A 205 9.86 -13.14 15.64
C ILE A 205 9.99 -14.04 14.42
N THR A 206 9.38 -15.22 14.51
CA THR A 206 9.36 -16.21 13.42
C THR A 206 7.95 -16.33 12.88
N GLU A 207 7.79 -16.07 11.60
CA GLU A 207 6.52 -16.16 10.88
C GLU A 207 6.60 -17.27 9.83
N ASN A 208 5.55 -18.08 9.76
CA ASN A 208 5.40 -19.11 8.73
C ASN A 208 4.45 -18.61 7.65
N PHE A 209 4.83 -18.76 6.39
CA PHE A 209 4.04 -18.34 5.25
C PHE A 209 3.76 -19.51 4.31
N ASN A 210 2.52 -19.62 3.83
CA ASN A 210 2.13 -20.51 2.76
C ASN A 210 2.21 -19.75 1.43
N LEU A 211 3.32 -19.92 0.70
CA LEU A 211 3.52 -19.29 -0.61
C LEU A 211 3.21 -20.22 -1.78
N ASN A 212 2.61 -21.38 -1.51
CA ASN A 212 2.33 -22.36 -2.55
C ASN A 212 1.10 -21.97 -3.38
N HIS A 213 1.33 -21.11 -4.39
CA HIS A 213 0.32 -20.61 -5.32
C HIS A 213 -0.39 -21.71 -6.13
N THR A 214 0.16 -22.93 -6.19
CA THR A 214 -0.50 -24.08 -6.84
C THR A 214 -1.73 -24.59 -6.11
N ASN A 215 -1.98 -24.11 -4.88
CA ASN A 215 -3.17 -24.44 -4.11
C ASN A 215 -4.38 -23.54 -4.44
N ILE A 216 -4.20 -22.49 -5.24
CA ILE A 216 -5.27 -21.60 -5.67
C ILE A 216 -6.13 -22.34 -6.69
N ASN A 217 -7.45 -22.31 -6.53
CA ASN A 217 -8.35 -23.05 -7.43
C ASN A 217 -9.73 -22.40 -7.55
N PHE A 218 -10.42 -22.70 -8.66
CA PHE A 218 -11.85 -22.42 -8.79
C PHE A 218 -12.66 -23.40 -7.94
N GLU A 219 -13.48 -22.89 -7.04
CA GLU A 219 -14.38 -23.68 -6.19
C GLU A 219 -15.70 -23.99 -6.90
N SER A 220 -16.28 -22.98 -7.54
CA SER A 220 -17.55 -23.11 -8.24
C SER A 220 -17.68 -22.16 -9.43
N GLY A 221 -18.68 -22.41 -10.26
CA GLY A 221 -18.96 -21.62 -11.46
C GLY A 221 -20.39 -21.83 -11.90
N THR A 222 -21.16 -20.75 -11.91
CA THR A 222 -22.60 -20.75 -12.21
C THR A 222 -22.85 -19.82 -13.39
N ILE A 223 -23.62 -20.29 -14.37
CA ILE A 223 -23.95 -19.50 -15.56
C ILE A 223 -25.31 -18.84 -15.36
N PHE A 224 -25.40 -17.58 -15.73
CA PHE A 224 -26.64 -16.82 -15.86
C PHE A 224 -26.80 -16.37 -17.32
N VAL A 225 -28.03 -16.40 -17.81
CA VAL A 225 -28.44 -15.90 -19.13
C VAL A 225 -29.46 -14.79 -18.91
N ASP A 226 -29.16 -13.58 -19.36
CA ASP A 226 -29.96 -12.36 -19.15
C ASP A 226 -30.37 -12.18 -17.67
N GLY A 227 -29.44 -12.49 -16.76
CA GLY A 227 -29.64 -12.39 -15.31
C GLY A 227 -30.39 -13.56 -14.65
N THR A 228 -30.85 -14.55 -15.43
CA THR A 228 -31.53 -15.74 -14.91
C THR A 228 -30.59 -16.94 -14.85
N LEU A 229 -30.72 -17.78 -13.82
CA LEU A 229 -29.87 -18.97 -13.67
C LEU A 229 -30.06 -19.91 -14.88
N TYR A 230 -28.95 -20.26 -15.54
CA TYR A 230 -28.98 -21.20 -16.66
C TYR A 230 -29.33 -22.60 -16.18
N VAL A 231 -30.37 -23.18 -16.78
CA VAL A 231 -30.76 -24.57 -16.54
C VAL A 231 -30.07 -25.46 -17.56
N ILE A 232 -29.32 -26.44 -17.07
CA ILE A 232 -28.59 -27.40 -17.91
C ILE A 232 -29.58 -28.10 -18.86
N GLY A 233 -29.31 -28.02 -20.16
CA GLY A 233 -30.13 -28.61 -21.22
C GLY A 233 -31.05 -27.64 -21.94
N GLU A 234 -31.19 -26.39 -21.44
CA GLU A 234 -31.85 -25.32 -22.18
C GLU A 234 -30.88 -24.64 -23.16
N LYS A 235 -31.42 -23.93 -24.16
CA LYS A 235 -30.61 -23.14 -25.10
C LYS A 235 -30.65 -21.68 -24.70
N ALA A 236 -29.47 -21.06 -24.66
CA ALA A 236 -29.35 -19.62 -24.45
C ALA A 236 -29.69 -18.90 -25.77
N PRO A 237 -30.53 -17.84 -25.75
CA PRO A 237 -30.83 -17.08 -26.94
C PRO A 237 -29.58 -16.46 -27.56
N LYS A 238 -29.52 -16.39 -28.89
CA LYS A 238 -28.44 -15.68 -29.56
C LYS A 238 -28.47 -14.19 -29.17
N PHE A 239 -27.30 -13.62 -28.92
CA PHE A 239 -27.11 -12.24 -28.43
C PHE A 239 -27.59 -11.96 -27.00
N SER A 240 -28.00 -12.98 -26.24
CA SER A 240 -28.20 -12.84 -24.79
C SER A 240 -26.89 -12.51 -24.07
N GLU A 241 -27.01 -11.89 -22.90
CA GLU A 241 -25.89 -11.70 -21.99
C GLU A 241 -25.67 -12.97 -21.17
N ILE A 242 -24.54 -13.64 -21.40
CA ILE A 242 -24.09 -14.78 -20.63
C ILE A 242 -23.11 -14.28 -19.57
N ASN A 243 -23.45 -14.49 -18.31
CA ASN A 243 -22.59 -14.16 -17.17
C ASN A 243 -22.17 -15.45 -16.46
N LEU A 244 -20.88 -15.72 -16.42
CA LEU A 244 -20.33 -16.81 -15.62
C LEU A 244 -19.78 -16.25 -14.31
N SER A 245 -20.50 -16.56 -13.23
CA SER A 245 -20.12 -16.23 -11.87
C SER A 245 -19.23 -17.34 -11.32
N VAL A 246 -17.94 -17.05 -11.16
CA VAL A 246 -16.91 -17.99 -10.69
C VAL A 246 -16.46 -17.64 -9.27
N SER A 247 -16.33 -18.65 -8.42
CA SER A 247 -15.74 -18.51 -7.09
C SER A 247 -14.32 -19.07 -7.11
N ILE A 248 -13.38 -18.29 -6.58
CA ILE A 248 -11.95 -18.62 -6.51
C ILE A 248 -11.53 -18.63 -5.05
N VAL A 249 -10.90 -19.72 -4.62
CA VAL A 249 -10.35 -19.87 -3.28
C VAL A 249 -8.85 -19.64 -3.34
N ASN A 250 -8.36 -18.78 -2.46
CA ASN A 250 -6.96 -18.51 -2.23
C ASN A 250 -6.58 -18.93 -0.79
N PRO A 251 -6.08 -20.16 -0.60
CA PRO A 251 -5.68 -20.65 0.72
C PRO A 251 -4.25 -20.22 1.10
N THR A 252 -3.62 -19.32 0.33
CA THR A 252 -2.23 -18.90 0.51
C THR A 252 -2.16 -17.56 1.23
N ASP A 253 -0.96 -17.20 1.69
CA ASP A 253 -0.66 -15.88 2.25
C ASP A 253 -0.37 -14.81 1.17
N ILE A 254 -0.52 -15.17 -0.11
CA ILE A 254 -0.27 -14.26 -1.23
C ILE A 254 -1.55 -13.48 -1.53
N ASN A 255 -1.43 -12.16 -1.58
CA ASN A 255 -2.46 -11.26 -2.09
C ASN A 255 -2.20 -10.97 -3.58
N PHE A 256 -3.25 -11.00 -4.39
CA PHE A 256 -3.20 -10.64 -5.80
C PHE A 256 -4.00 -9.36 -6.02
N ASN A 257 -3.41 -8.37 -6.69
CA ASN A 257 -4.14 -7.14 -7.04
C ASN A 257 -4.67 -7.14 -8.48
N ASN A 258 -4.03 -7.89 -9.38
CA ASN A 258 -4.30 -7.87 -10.82
C ASN A 258 -4.25 -9.28 -11.43
N LEU A 259 -5.01 -10.22 -10.85
CA LEU A 259 -5.13 -11.56 -11.43
C LEU A 259 -6.11 -11.50 -12.61
N ASN A 260 -5.71 -12.01 -13.78
CA ASN A 260 -6.54 -11.95 -14.98
C ASN A 260 -7.41 -13.20 -15.12
N LEU A 261 -8.71 -13.00 -15.28
CA LEU A 261 -9.67 -14.01 -15.67
C LEU A 261 -9.97 -13.88 -17.16
N ASP A 262 -9.50 -14.85 -17.93
CA ASP A 262 -9.68 -14.94 -19.38
C ASP A 262 -10.83 -15.87 -19.73
N LEU A 263 -11.80 -15.37 -20.48
CA LEU A 263 -12.86 -16.18 -21.04
C LEU A 263 -12.35 -16.93 -22.28
N LEU A 264 -12.55 -18.25 -22.26
CA LEU A 264 -12.26 -19.16 -23.34
C LEU A 264 -13.56 -19.76 -23.88
N ILE A 265 -13.77 -19.63 -25.19
CA ILE A 265 -14.90 -20.28 -25.87
C ILE A 265 -14.34 -21.25 -26.90
N ASN A 266 -14.66 -22.54 -26.74
CA ASN A 266 -14.06 -23.64 -27.50
C ASN A 266 -12.53 -23.60 -27.47
N ALA A 267 -11.97 -23.35 -26.29
CA ALA A 267 -10.52 -23.20 -26.03
C ALA A 267 -9.82 -22.05 -26.80
N GLN A 268 -10.58 -21.12 -27.38
CA GLN A 268 -10.03 -19.90 -27.99
C GLN A 268 -10.09 -18.76 -26.97
N SER A 269 -9.05 -17.95 -26.89
CA SER A 269 -9.00 -16.72 -26.09
C SER A 269 -9.42 -15.49 -26.91
N GLY A 270 -9.45 -14.31 -26.27
CA GLY A 270 -9.71 -13.02 -26.93
C GLY A 270 -11.16 -12.52 -26.87
N TYR A 271 -12.00 -13.11 -26.02
CA TYR A 271 -13.38 -12.66 -25.82
C TYR A 271 -13.48 -11.59 -24.74
N THR A 272 -13.31 -12.00 -23.48
CA THR A 272 -13.41 -11.13 -22.31
C THR A 272 -12.23 -11.41 -21.40
N ARG A 273 -11.62 -10.35 -20.88
CA ARG A 273 -10.62 -10.40 -19.82
C ARG A 273 -11.07 -9.50 -18.67
N THR A 274 -11.11 -10.03 -17.46
CA THR A 274 -11.41 -9.27 -16.25
C THR A 274 -10.22 -9.33 -15.31
N SER A 275 -9.71 -8.18 -14.86
CA SER A 275 -8.69 -8.11 -13.81
C SER A 275 -9.37 -8.07 -12.44
N ILE A 276 -8.92 -8.91 -11.51
CA ILE A 276 -9.49 -9.04 -10.18
C ILE A 276 -8.41 -8.90 -9.09
N SER A 277 -8.84 -8.42 -7.93
CA SER A 277 -8.07 -8.57 -6.69
C SER A 277 -8.53 -9.84 -5.99
N LEU A 278 -7.61 -10.61 -5.43
CA LEU A 278 -7.89 -11.81 -4.66
C LEU A 278 -7.08 -11.77 -3.38
N SER A 279 -7.78 -11.58 -2.26
CA SER A 279 -7.18 -11.50 -0.94
C SER A 279 -6.56 -12.84 -0.50
N SER A 280 -5.52 -12.78 0.32
CA SER A 280 -4.94 -13.97 0.98
C SER A 280 -5.95 -14.65 1.92
N ASN A 281 -5.82 -15.97 2.10
CA ASN A 281 -6.66 -16.78 2.98
C ASN A 281 -8.18 -16.55 2.81
N GLY A 282 -8.63 -16.33 1.57
CA GLY A 282 -9.99 -15.90 1.24
C GLY A 282 -10.65 -16.69 0.11
N SER A 283 -11.95 -16.46 -0.08
CA SER A 283 -12.71 -16.90 -1.25
C SER A 283 -13.52 -15.72 -1.76
N GLU A 284 -13.42 -15.44 -3.05
CA GLU A 284 -14.12 -14.33 -3.69
C GLU A 284 -14.85 -14.81 -4.95
N THR A 285 -15.96 -14.14 -5.28
CA THR A 285 -16.78 -14.46 -6.44
C THR A 285 -16.70 -13.32 -7.46
N PHE A 286 -16.42 -13.68 -8.71
CA PHE A 286 -16.24 -12.76 -9.82
C PHE A 286 -17.15 -13.14 -10.98
N ASN A 287 -17.53 -12.14 -11.76
CA ASN A 287 -18.39 -12.32 -12.92
C ASN A 287 -17.61 -12.07 -14.20
N VAL A 288 -17.72 -13.00 -15.14
CA VAL A 288 -17.16 -12.87 -16.48
C VAL A 288 -18.32 -12.87 -17.47
N THR A 289 -18.54 -11.74 -18.13
CA THR A 289 -19.67 -11.52 -19.04
C THR A 289 -19.26 -11.67 -20.50
N TRP A 290 -20.18 -12.20 -21.29
CA TRP A 290 -20.03 -12.39 -22.74
C TRP A 290 -21.38 -12.28 -23.43
N THR A 291 -21.43 -11.59 -24.57
CA THR A 291 -22.62 -11.59 -25.42
C THR A 291 -22.60 -12.80 -26.35
N ALA A 292 -23.65 -13.63 -26.31
CA ALA A 292 -23.79 -14.91 -26.99
C ALA A 292 -23.76 -14.81 -28.53
N SER A 293 -22.59 -14.54 -29.09
CA SER A 293 -22.37 -14.20 -30.50
C SER A 293 -22.05 -15.42 -31.38
N LYS A 294 -21.71 -16.56 -30.76
CA LYS A 294 -21.47 -17.85 -31.44
C LYS A 294 -22.61 -18.82 -31.14
N GLU A 295 -22.96 -19.62 -32.13
CA GLU A 295 -24.08 -20.58 -32.07
C GLU A 295 -23.60 -22.00 -31.79
N GLY A 296 -24.51 -22.85 -31.32
CA GLY A 296 -24.30 -24.27 -31.11
C GLY A 296 -23.80 -24.63 -29.71
N PRO A 297 -23.39 -25.90 -29.50
CA PRO A 297 -22.80 -26.33 -28.25
C PRO A 297 -21.38 -25.74 -28.11
N LEU A 298 -21.17 -24.96 -27.06
CA LEU A 298 -19.92 -24.28 -26.76
C LEU A 298 -19.33 -24.81 -25.45
N SER A 299 -18.03 -25.11 -25.47
CA SER A 299 -17.23 -25.17 -24.25
C SER A 299 -16.98 -23.76 -23.78
N PHE A 300 -17.45 -23.44 -22.59
CA PHE A 300 -17.37 -22.11 -21.97
C PHE A 300 -16.51 -22.21 -20.74
N ALA A 301 -15.28 -21.69 -20.80
CA ALA A 301 -14.31 -21.85 -19.73
C ALA A 301 -13.73 -20.52 -19.29
N VAL A 302 -13.43 -20.40 -18.00
CA VAL A 302 -12.65 -19.28 -17.46
C VAL A 302 -11.30 -19.80 -17.04
N GLN A 303 -10.25 -19.12 -17.49
CA GLN A 303 -8.87 -19.45 -17.22
C GLN A 303 -8.23 -18.29 -16.45
N SER A 304 -7.34 -18.63 -15.53
CA SER A 304 -6.44 -17.66 -14.90
C SER A 304 -5.02 -18.21 -14.95
N VAL A 305 -4.06 -17.31 -15.17
CA VAL A 305 -2.64 -17.62 -15.28
C VAL A 305 -1.90 -16.87 -14.19
N ILE A 306 -1.18 -17.61 -13.35
CA ILE A 306 -0.27 -17.08 -12.33
C ILE A 306 1.15 -17.27 -12.86
N MET A 307 1.78 -16.17 -13.26
CA MET A 307 3.14 -16.15 -13.79
C MET A 307 4.13 -16.05 -12.63
N ASP A 308 4.71 -17.17 -12.22
CA ASP A 308 5.78 -17.17 -11.22
C ASP A 308 7.13 -16.88 -11.91
N TYR A 309 7.67 -15.69 -11.65
CA TYR A 309 8.97 -15.25 -12.18
C TYR A 309 10.16 -15.74 -11.34
N SER A 310 9.95 -16.60 -10.33
CA SER A 310 11.05 -17.16 -9.56
C SER A 310 11.98 -17.98 -10.46
N ASP A 311 13.29 -17.83 -10.26
CA ASP A 311 14.36 -18.27 -11.17
C ASP A 311 14.42 -19.79 -11.49
N ASN A 312 13.49 -20.61 -10.99
CA ASN A 312 13.46 -22.06 -11.16
C ASN A 312 12.15 -22.66 -11.72
N SER A 313 11.05 -21.91 -11.84
CA SER A 313 9.82 -22.41 -12.47
C SER A 313 9.65 -21.80 -13.85
N THR A 314 9.90 -22.58 -14.90
CA THR A 314 9.68 -22.15 -16.30
C THR A 314 8.23 -22.27 -16.75
N GLU A 315 7.32 -22.68 -15.87
CA GLU A 315 5.93 -22.98 -16.21
C GLU A 315 4.98 -22.10 -15.41
N ASP A 316 4.20 -21.29 -16.13
CA ASP A 316 3.09 -20.54 -15.56
C ASP A 316 2.07 -21.52 -14.96
N TYR A 317 1.55 -21.20 -13.77
CA TYR A 317 0.50 -22.00 -13.17
C TYR A 317 -0.86 -21.56 -13.72
N ILE A 318 -1.54 -22.49 -14.40
CA ILE A 318 -2.81 -22.23 -15.09
C ILE A 318 -3.93 -22.96 -14.37
N ILE A 319 -4.94 -22.22 -13.93
CA ILE A 319 -6.20 -22.77 -13.44
C ILE A 319 -7.29 -22.56 -14.49
N THR A 320 -8.17 -23.54 -14.68
CA THR A 320 -9.25 -23.44 -15.67
C THR A 320 -10.51 -24.11 -15.16
N LEU A 321 -11.63 -23.39 -15.23
CA LEU A 321 -12.96 -23.89 -14.92
C LEU A 321 -13.77 -24.02 -16.19
N ASN A 322 -14.14 -25.26 -16.54
CA ASN A 322 -14.93 -25.54 -17.74
C ASN A 322 -16.42 -25.67 -17.41
N ARG A 323 -17.26 -25.14 -18.29
CA ARG A 323 -18.70 -25.31 -18.36
C ARG A 323 -19.14 -25.52 -19.80
N PHE A 324 -20.39 -25.90 -19.98
CA PHE A 324 -21.00 -26.10 -21.29
C PHE A 324 -22.28 -25.29 -21.39
N ILE A 325 -22.48 -24.68 -22.54
CA ILE A 325 -23.69 -23.93 -22.89
C ILE A 325 -24.05 -24.21 -24.33
N GLU A 326 -25.34 -24.36 -24.62
CA GLU A 326 -25.83 -24.43 -26.00
C GLU A 326 -26.47 -23.09 -26.36
N VAL A 327 -25.98 -22.42 -27.40
CA VAL A 327 -26.54 -21.17 -27.91
C VAL A 327 -27.41 -21.46 -29.13
N GLU A 328 -28.59 -20.87 -29.19
CA GLU A 328 -29.54 -21.04 -30.29
C GLU A 328 -28.92 -20.64 -31.64
N SER A 329 -29.22 -21.42 -32.68
CA SER A 329 -28.94 -21.03 -34.05
C SER A 329 -29.84 -19.87 -34.43
N GLY A 330 -29.29 -18.81 -35.02
CA GLY A 330 -30.01 -17.57 -35.38
C GLY A 330 -31.12 -17.73 -36.41
N ASP A 331 -31.37 -18.95 -36.88
CA ASP A 331 -32.45 -19.32 -37.79
C ASP A 331 -33.81 -19.46 -37.08
N SER A 332 -34.17 -18.46 -36.27
CA SER A 332 -35.58 -18.11 -36.05
C SER A 332 -35.71 -16.74 -35.39
N PHE A 333 -35.00 -15.73 -35.91
CA PHE A 333 -35.71 -14.47 -36.04
C PHE A 333 -36.81 -14.71 -37.08
N THR A 334 -37.98 -15.18 -36.63
CA THR A 334 -39.22 -14.64 -37.20
C THR A 334 -39.15 -13.15 -36.88
N LYS A 335 -38.45 -12.42 -37.76
CA LYS A 335 -38.63 -11.00 -37.93
C LYS A 335 -40.14 -10.91 -38.09
N SER A 336 -40.88 -10.47 -37.07
CA SER A 336 -42.21 -9.95 -37.35
C SER A 336 -41.89 -8.87 -38.37
N GLU A 337 -42.24 -9.11 -39.63
CA GLU A 337 -42.09 -8.13 -40.68
C GLU A 337 -42.89 -6.92 -40.18
N GLY A 338 -42.19 -5.98 -39.53
CA GLY A 338 -42.76 -4.70 -39.16
C GLY A 338 -43.31 -4.16 -40.46
N SER A 339 -44.64 -4.05 -40.51
CA SER A 339 -45.34 -4.21 -41.78
C SER A 339 -44.82 -3.14 -42.73
N TRP A 340 -44.22 -3.58 -43.85
CA TRP A 340 -43.67 -2.66 -44.84
C TRP A 340 -44.76 -1.69 -45.32
N THR A 341 -46.03 -2.12 -45.24
CA THR A 341 -47.24 -1.31 -45.41
C THR A 341 -47.37 -0.13 -44.45
N ALA A 342 -46.97 -0.24 -43.17
CA ALA A 342 -46.99 0.88 -42.24
C ALA A 342 -45.93 1.94 -42.60
N LEU A 343 -44.73 1.50 -43.02
CA LEU A 343 -43.67 2.40 -43.46
C LEU A 343 -44.03 3.10 -44.78
N LEU A 344 -44.66 2.37 -45.71
CA LEU A 344 -45.19 2.89 -46.96
C LEU A 344 -46.34 3.88 -46.71
N ALA A 345 -47.22 3.59 -45.73
CA ALA A 345 -48.28 4.51 -45.32
C ALA A 345 -47.72 5.81 -44.76
N ILE A 346 -46.67 5.76 -43.92
CA ILE A 346 -45.98 6.96 -43.41
C ILE A 346 -45.33 7.74 -44.57
N PHE A 347 -44.70 7.06 -45.53
CA PHE A 347 -44.12 7.71 -46.71
C PHE A 347 -45.16 8.41 -47.58
N VAL A 348 -46.32 7.78 -47.79
CA VAL A 348 -47.44 8.38 -48.51
C VAL A 348 -48.00 9.58 -47.75
N LEU A 349 -48.17 9.47 -46.42
CA LEU A 349 -48.64 10.57 -45.58
C LEU A 349 -47.68 11.76 -45.62
N MET A 350 -46.38 11.53 -45.46
CA MET A 350 -45.38 12.59 -45.55
C MET A 350 -45.30 13.19 -46.96
N SER A 351 -45.46 12.39 -48.01
CA SER A 351 -45.55 12.90 -49.38
C SER A 351 -46.82 13.72 -49.61
N LEU A 352 -47.95 13.35 -48.99
CA LEU A 352 -49.21 14.11 -49.09
C LEU A 352 -49.12 15.42 -48.32
N CYS A 353 -48.56 15.41 -47.11
CA CYS A 353 -48.31 16.62 -46.32
C CYS A 353 -47.34 17.56 -47.05
N SER A 354 -46.29 17.01 -47.68
CA SER A 354 -45.35 17.79 -48.50
C SER A 354 -46.04 18.38 -49.74
N TYR A 355 -46.95 17.63 -50.36
CA TYR A 355 -47.74 18.11 -51.50
C TYR A 355 -48.69 19.24 -51.09
N ILE A 356 -49.42 19.12 -49.98
CA ILE A 356 -50.33 20.15 -49.46
C ILE A 356 -49.59 21.45 -49.13
N ILE A 357 -48.41 21.34 -48.50
CA ILE A 357 -47.55 22.51 -48.22
C ILE A 357 -47.00 23.13 -49.53
N TYR A 358 -46.64 22.31 -50.51
CA TYR A 358 -46.07 22.78 -51.78
C TYR A 358 -47.11 23.38 -52.74
N THR A 359 -48.36 22.90 -52.73
CA THR A 359 -49.41 23.39 -53.64
C THR A 359 -50.28 24.50 -53.06
N GLY A 360 -50.04 24.91 -51.80
CA GLY A 360 -50.66 26.11 -51.23
C GLY A 360 -52.18 26.14 -51.36
N MET A 361 -52.86 25.03 -51.06
CA MET A 361 -54.33 24.96 -51.12
C MET A 361 -54.92 25.48 -49.80
N GLU A 362 -54.72 26.77 -49.53
CA GLU A 362 -55.56 27.53 -48.60
C GLU A 362 -56.77 28.02 -49.40
N ASP A 363 -57.94 27.45 -49.13
CA ASP A 363 -59.20 27.95 -49.68
C ASP A 363 -59.45 29.37 -49.13
N GLU A 364 -59.47 30.33 -50.06
CA GLU A 364 -59.97 31.68 -49.86
C GLU A 364 -61.41 31.63 -49.33
N SER A 365 -61.65 32.19 -48.16
CA SER A 365 -62.98 32.74 -47.84
C SER A 365 -62.85 34.05 -47.07
N GLU A 366 -63.36 35.08 -47.75
CA GLU A 366 -63.45 36.48 -47.38
C GLU A 366 -64.37 36.76 -46.17
N ILE A 367 -63.89 37.69 -45.33
CA ILE A 367 -64.59 38.82 -44.68
C ILE A 367 -65.55 38.50 -43.50
N VAL A 368 -65.26 39.05 -42.31
CA VAL A 368 -65.99 40.20 -41.71
C VAL A 368 -65.09 40.96 -40.72
N ASP A 369 -64.86 42.24 -41.02
CA ASP A 369 -64.32 43.29 -40.15
C ASP A 369 -65.14 43.50 -38.87
N SER A 370 -64.45 43.62 -37.74
CA SER A 370 -64.83 44.62 -36.72
C SER A 370 -63.59 45.09 -35.97
N GLU A 371 -63.18 46.32 -36.28
CA GLU A 371 -62.18 47.12 -35.57
C GLU A 371 -62.46 47.19 -34.05
N SER A 372 -61.41 47.06 -33.22
CA SER A 372 -60.96 48.18 -32.38
C SER A 372 -59.71 47.86 -31.53
N SER A 373 -58.78 48.83 -31.59
CA SER A 373 -57.66 49.19 -30.71
C SER A 373 -56.36 48.37 -30.72
N ASP A 374 -55.45 48.78 -31.61
CA ASP A 374 -54.04 49.20 -31.42
C ASP A 374 -53.32 48.80 -30.11
N GLU A 375 -52.20 48.06 -30.24
CA GLU A 375 -50.83 48.64 -30.25
C GLU A 375 -49.77 47.53 -30.41
N ASP A 376 -49.05 47.64 -31.53
CA ASP A 376 -47.73 47.17 -31.94
C ASP A 376 -46.83 46.38 -30.95
N VAL A 377 -46.44 45.15 -31.33
CA VAL A 377 -45.05 44.67 -31.20
C VAL A 377 -44.68 43.72 -32.37
N GLU A 378 -43.76 44.24 -33.18
CA GLU A 378 -42.72 43.64 -34.05
C GLU A 378 -42.85 42.19 -34.55
N GLY A 379 -42.78 42.08 -35.88
CA GLY A 379 -42.72 40.84 -36.64
C GLY A 379 -41.35 40.19 -36.72
N ASP A 380 -41.45 38.87 -36.90
CA ASP A 380 -40.67 37.97 -37.77
C ASP A 380 -39.61 38.60 -38.68
N GLU A 381 -38.45 37.94 -38.75
CA GLU A 381 -37.82 37.64 -40.04
C GLU A 381 -36.92 36.39 -39.92
N ASP A 382 -37.48 35.25 -40.33
CA ASP A 382 -36.75 34.13 -40.90
C ASP A 382 -36.05 34.59 -42.20
N LEU A 383 -34.72 34.57 -42.26
CA LEU A 383 -34.03 34.38 -43.54
C LEU A 383 -32.83 33.43 -43.40
N ARG A 384 -33.04 32.29 -44.04
CA ARG A 384 -32.09 31.24 -44.42
C ARG A 384 -30.84 31.82 -45.08
N GLU A 385 -29.68 31.22 -44.82
CA GLU A 385 -28.79 30.79 -45.90
C GLU A 385 -27.82 29.67 -45.46
N ILE A 386 -27.79 28.63 -46.29
CA ILE A 386 -26.88 27.49 -46.24
C ILE A 386 -25.61 27.86 -47.02
N ALA A 387 -24.41 27.60 -46.48
CA ALA A 387 -23.36 26.79 -47.13
C ALA A 387 -21.97 26.92 -46.45
N ILE A 388 -21.49 25.77 -45.94
CA ILE A 388 -20.14 25.15 -45.86
C ILE A 388 -18.83 25.94 -46.23
N PRO A 389 -17.62 25.43 -45.89
CA PRO A 389 -16.71 25.87 -44.82
C PRO A 389 -15.38 26.52 -45.32
N GLN A 390 -14.70 27.31 -44.48
CA GLN A 390 -13.26 27.67 -44.62
C GLN A 390 -12.69 27.82 -43.19
N ILE A 391 -11.70 27.02 -42.74
CA ILE A 391 -10.25 27.20 -42.92
C ILE A 391 -9.81 28.62 -42.54
N ASP A 392 -9.35 28.86 -41.30
CA ASP A 392 -7.93 29.03 -40.96
C ASP A 392 -7.70 29.46 -39.49
N GLU A 393 -6.64 28.88 -38.92
CA GLU A 393 -5.59 29.43 -38.04
C GLU A 393 -5.86 30.23 -36.73
N GLU A 394 -5.14 29.74 -35.69
CA GLU A 394 -4.37 30.49 -34.68
C GLU A 394 -5.10 31.32 -33.59
N LYS A 395 -5.04 30.89 -32.30
CA LYS A 395 -3.93 31.15 -31.33
C LYS A 395 -4.34 30.97 -29.86
N GLU A 396 -3.42 30.36 -29.11
CA GLU A 396 -3.06 30.61 -27.69
C GLU A 396 -4.15 30.69 -26.59
N ASN A 397 -4.18 29.66 -25.74
CA ASN A 397 -3.63 29.73 -24.37
C ASN A 397 -3.36 28.33 -23.81
#